data_AF-A0A1I5SBR6-F1
#
_entry.id   AF-A0A1I5SBR6-F1
#
_cell.length_a   1.000
_cell.length_b   1.000
_cell.length_c   1.000
_cell.angle_alpha   90.00
_cell.angle_beta   90.00
_cell.angle_gamma   90.00
#
_symmetry.space_group_name_H-M   'P 1'
#
loop_
_entity.id
_entity.type
_entity.pdbx_description
1 polymer ?
#
loop_
_entity_poly.entity_id
_entity_poly.type
_entity_poly.pdbx_seq_one_letter_code
_entity_poly.pdbx_strand_id
1 'polypeptide(L)'
;MLSEENILYIQQISALQPQPVQTKPAALICHHCNYVNETEFLYCTNCGYPLQNKQGSNSYKQRIEQRKTALLKAENAVLAARVVLYIIASFLSLGFFFIFAESNRKYIVVLMALLLSGLFFLLASWSRKNPFPALLTSFIMLIAFSTINIFRSLTISTITFRGITGILICLALLMVILRGLQGAYRISLIKEEL
;
A
#
# COMPACT_ATOMS: atom_id res chain seq x y z
N MET A 1 6.12 -54.52 67.05
CA MET A 1 6.62 -55.46 66.02
C MET A 1 5.68 -55.36 64.84
N LEU A 2 6.01 -54.53 63.85
CA LEU A 2 5.32 -54.54 62.56
C LEU A 2 5.89 -55.73 61.78
N SER A 3 5.02 -56.65 61.37
CA SER A 3 5.37 -57.84 60.58
C SER A 3 6.14 -57.45 59.32
N GLU A 4 7.19 -58.19 58.98
CA GLU A 4 7.99 -58.00 57.75
C GLU A 4 7.13 -58.06 56.47
N GLU A 5 5.96 -58.72 56.51
CA GLU A 5 5.01 -58.73 55.39
C GLU A 5 4.45 -57.34 55.05
N ASN A 6 4.30 -56.45 56.04
CA ASN A 6 3.78 -55.10 55.79
C ASN A 6 4.78 -54.22 55.05
N ILE A 7 6.09 -54.47 55.16
CA ILE A 7 7.13 -53.67 54.50
C ILE A 7 7.13 -53.96 52.99
N LEU A 8 6.97 -55.23 52.62
CA LEU A 8 6.94 -55.68 51.22
C LEU A 8 5.68 -55.18 50.51
N TYR A 9 4.55 -55.16 51.21
CA TYR A 9 3.29 -54.62 50.69
C TYR A 9 3.35 -53.10 50.44
N ILE A 10 3.98 -52.35 51.34
CA ILE A 10 4.15 -50.89 51.17
C ILE A 10 5.09 -50.59 49.98
N GLN A 11 6.17 -51.35 49.80
CA GLN A 11 7.10 -51.19 48.68
C GLN A 11 6.41 -51.43 47.31
N GLN A 12 5.51 -52.41 47.25
CA GLN A 12 4.78 -52.75 46.03
C GLN A 12 3.70 -51.70 45.69
N ILE A 13 3.08 -51.08 46.69
CA ILE A 13 2.12 -49.97 46.48
C ILE A 13 2.84 -48.69 46.00
N SER A 14 4.06 -48.43 46.47
CA SER A 14 4.84 -47.27 45.99
C SER A 14 5.26 -47.38 44.51
N ALA A 15 5.40 -48.59 43.97
CA ALA A 15 5.71 -48.80 42.54
C ALA A 15 4.50 -48.58 41.61
N LEU A 16 3.29 -48.58 42.16
CA LEU A 16 2.02 -48.34 41.45
C LEU A 16 1.55 -46.88 41.54
N GLN A 17 2.33 -46.00 42.18
CA GLN A 17 1.98 -44.59 42.20
C GLN A 17 2.03 -44.06 40.76
N PRO A 18 0.91 -43.51 40.24
CA PRO A 18 0.88 -42.94 38.90
C PRO A 18 1.90 -41.82 38.84
N GLN A 19 2.86 -41.94 37.92
CA GLN A 19 3.84 -40.87 37.71
C GLN A 19 3.07 -39.59 37.39
N PRO A 20 3.40 -38.46 38.02
CA PRO A 20 2.79 -37.19 37.68
C PRO A 20 3.04 -36.93 36.20
N VAL A 21 1.98 -37.04 35.39
CA VAL A 21 2.01 -36.66 33.98
C VAL A 21 2.40 -35.20 33.98
N GLN A 22 3.63 -34.90 33.56
CA GLN A 22 4.06 -33.52 33.36
C GLN A 22 3.15 -32.95 32.28
N THR A 23 2.11 -32.23 32.69
CA THR A 23 1.27 -31.46 31.81
C THR A 23 2.14 -30.34 31.26
N LYS A 24 2.69 -30.59 30.06
CA LYS A 24 3.36 -29.57 29.25
C LYS A 24 2.45 -28.35 29.27
N PRO A 25 2.97 -27.15 29.59
CA PRO A 25 2.13 -25.96 29.74
C PRO A 25 1.23 -25.85 28.51
N ALA A 26 -0.08 -25.78 28.72
CA ALA A 26 -1.04 -25.84 27.62
C ALA A 26 -0.99 -24.57 26.75
N ALA A 27 -0.42 -23.48 27.28
CA ALA A 27 -0.43 -22.17 26.64
C ALA A 27 0.88 -21.40 26.85
N LEU A 28 1.27 -20.64 25.83
CA LEU A 28 2.39 -19.71 25.82
C LEU A 28 1.92 -18.34 25.33
N ILE A 29 2.25 -17.28 26.06
CA ILE A 29 1.88 -15.91 25.71
C ILE A 29 2.96 -15.31 24.81
N CYS A 30 2.56 -14.73 23.67
CA CYS A 30 3.48 -14.04 22.78
C CYS A 30 3.96 -12.73 23.41
N HIS A 31 5.27 -12.56 23.58
CA HIS A 31 5.85 -11.33 24.13
C HIS A 31 5.67 -10.09 23.25
N HIS A 32 5.27 -10.23 21.97
CA HIS A 32 5.13 -9.10 21.06
C HIS A 32 3.71 -8.53 21.02
N CYS A 33 2.68 -9.38 20.96
CA CYS A 33 1.28 -8.96 20.86
C CYS A 33 0.39 -9.44 22.02
N ASN A 34 0.98 -10.10 23.04
CA ASN A 34 0.29 -10.69 24.19
C ASN A 34 -0.80 -11.73 23.84
N TYR A 35 -0.79 -12.25 22.61
CA TYR A 35 -1.72 -13.30 22.20
C TYR A 35 -1.34 -14.65 22.84
N VAL A 36 -2.35 -15.41 23.27
CA VAL A 36 -2.17 -16.73 23.88
C VAL A 36 -2.13 -17.79 22.78
N ASN A 37 -1.02 -18.50 22.66
CA ASN A 37 -0.81 -19.55 21.66
C ASN A 37 -0.65 -20.91 22.34
N GLU A 38 -0.91 -21.98 21.60
CA GLU A 38 -0.58 -23.35 22.05
C GLU A 38 0.95 -23.56 22.03
N THR A 39 1.47 -24.40 22.94
CA THR A 39 2.92 -24.61 23.08
C THR A 39 3.57 -25.39 21.94
N GLU A 40 2.78 -25.92 21.01
CA GLU A 40 3.29 -26.64 19.82
C GLU A 40 3.70 -25.70 18.68
N PHE A 41 3.23 -24.44 18.68
CA PHE A 41 3.54 -23.49 17.62
C PHE A 41 4.92 -22.86 17.78
N LEU A 42 5.71 -22.90 16.70
CA LEU A 42 7.01 -22.22 16.59
C LEU A 42 6.87 -20.69 16.44
N TYR A 43 5.74 -20.24 15.88
CA TYR A 43 5.42 -18.84 15.60
C TYR A 43 4.04 -18.49 16.17
N CYS A 44 3.85 -17.24 16.58
CA CYS A 44 2.56 -16.75 17.02
C CYS A 44 1.55 -16.75 15.85
N THR A 45 0.38 -17.33 16.07
CA THR A 45 -0.68 -17.42 15.05
C THR A 45 -1.33 -16.08 14.74
N ASN A 46 -1.24 -15.11 15.66
CA ASN A 46 -1.76 -13.76 15.47
C ASN A 46 -0.76 -12.84 14.74
N CYS A 47 0.46 -12.68 15.27
CA CYS A 47 1.42 -11.70 14.74
C CYS A 47 2.61 -12.29 13.95
N GLY A 48 2.77 -13.61 13.93
CA GLY A 48 3.89 -14.30 13.29
C GLY A 48 5.24 -14.21 14.02
N TYR A 49 5.28 -13.66 15.25
CA TYR A 49 6.50 -13.56 16.05
C TYR A 49 6.98 -14.95 16.53
N PRO A 50 8.29 -15.27 16.47
CA PRO A 50 8.82 -16.56 16.93
C PRO A 50 8.68 -16.74 18.44
N LEU A 51 8.15 -17.87 18.87
CA LEU A 51 7.84 -18.14 20.28
C LEU A 51 8.97 -18.84 21.04
N GLN A 52 9.63 -19.82 20.42
CA GLN A 52 10.63 -20.67 21.10
C GLN A 52 12.08 -20.35 20.75
N ASN A 53 12.34 -19.74 19.57
CA ASN A 53 13.71 -19.62 19.05
C ASN A 53 14.15 -18.16 18.92
N LYS A 54 15.17 -17.75 19.70
CA LYS A 54 15.78 -16.41 19.60
C LYS A 54 16.34 -16.11 18.22
N GLN A 55 16.79 -17.13 17.48
CA GLN A 55 17.31 -16.95 16.11
C GLN A 55 16.22 -16.51 15.12
N GLY A 56 14.96 -16.92 15.34
CA GLY A 56 13.83 -16.49 14.51
C GLY A 56 13.52 -14.99 14.64
N SER A 57 14.01 -14.33 15.70
CA SER A 57 13.70 -12.91 15.91
C SER A 57 14.33 -12.01 14.85
N ASN A 58 15.48 -12.42 14.28
CA ASN A 58 16.15 -11.69 13.21
C ASN A 58 15.38 -11.79 11.89
N SER A 59 14.85 -12.97 11.54
CA SER A 59 14.04 -13.14 10.33
C SER A 59 12.70 -12.40 10.44
N TYR A 60 12.09 -12.38 11.63
CA TYR A 60 10.90 -11.57 11.90
C TYR A 60 11.19 -10.07 11.70
N LYS A 61 12.26 -9.54 12.31
CA LYS A 61 12.68 -8.15 12.14
C LYS A 61 12.91 -7.81 10.67
N GLN A 62 13.60 -8.68 9.92
CA GLN A 62 13.83 -8.47 8.49
C GLN A 62 12.51 -8.39 7.69
N ARG A 63 11.52 -9.24 7.99
CA ARG A 63 10.20 -9.17 7.33
C ARG A 63 9.46 -7.86 7.64
N ILE A 64 9.52 -7.40 8.89
CA ILE A 64 8.91 -6.12 9.28
C ILE A 64 9.59 -4.95 8.56
N GLU A 65 10.93 -4.93 8.50
CA GLU A 65 11.67 -3.90 7.76
C GLU A 65 11.41 -3.95 6.26
N GLN A 66 11.27 -5.14 5.66
CA GLN A 66 10.85 -5.30 4.27
C GLN A 66 9.44 -4.73 4.01
N ARG A 67 8.50 -4.94 4.94
CA ARG A 67 7.15 -4.35 4.84
C ARG A 67 7.18 -2.83 4.97
N LYS A 68 7.95 -2.29 5.92
CA LYS A 68 8.14 -0.84 6.08
C LYS A 68 8.74 -0.20 4.84
N THR A 69 9.81 -0.77 4.30
CA THR A 69 10.45 -0.26 3.08
C THR A 69 9.54 -0.34 1.87
N ALA A 70 8.73 -1.40 1.75
CA ALA A 70 7.72 -1.53 0.71
C ALA A 70 6.60 -0.46 0.84
N LEU A 71 6.14 -0.19 2.06
CA LEU A 71 5.17 0.88 2.36
C LEU A 71 5.72 2.25 2.00
N LEU A 72 6.93 2.59 2.47
CA LEU A 72 7.57 3.87 2.16
C LEU A 72 7.76 4.06 0.65
N LYS A 73 8.15 3.01 -0.07
CA LYS A 73 8.28 3.05 -1.54
C LYS A 73 6.93 3.30 -2.22
N ALA A 74 5.86 2.69 -1.72
CA ALA A 74 4.51 2.91 -2.23
C ALA A 74 4.01 4.33 -1.94
N GLU A 75 4.26 4.86 -0.74
CA GLU A 75 3.91 6.23 -0.36
C GLU A 75 4.64 7.25 -1.22
N ASN A 76 5.95 7.06 -1.46
CA ASN A 76 6.73 7.92 -2.33
C ASN A 76 6.19 7.93 -3.78
N ALA A 77 5.72 6.79 -4.29
CA ALA A 77 5.08 6.72 -5.61
C ALA A 77 3.76 7.50 -5.66
N VAL A 78 2.94 7.42 -4.61
CA VAL A 78 1.70 8.20 -4.48
C VAL A 78 2.00 9.71 -4.39
N LEU A 79 3.03 10.09 -3.63
CA LEU A 79 3.47 11.49 -3.54
C LEU A 79 3.94 12.02 -4.89
N ALA A 80 4.73 11.24 -5.63
CA ALA A 80 5.17 11.62 -6.98
C ALA A 80 3.98 11.84 -7.93
N ALA A 81 3.00 10.93 -7.93
CA ALA A 81 1.79 11.09 -8.74
C ALA A 81 0.97 12.33 -8.33
N ARG A 82 0.86 12.63 -7.03
CA ARG A 82 0.20 13.84 -6.53
C ARG A 82 0.90 15.11 -7.01
N VAL A 83 2.24 15.14 -6.96
CA VAL A 83 3.03 16.27 -7.46
C VAL A 83 2.79 16.47 -8.97
N VAL A 84 2.73 15.39 -9.74
CA VAL A 84 2.40 15.45 -11.17
C VAL A 84 1.01 16.05 -11.41
N LEU A 85 -0.01 15.69 -10.62
CA LEU A 85 -1.34 16.31 -10.75
C LEU A 85 -1.30 17.82 -10.48
N TYR A 86 -0.53 18.28 -9.49
CA TYR A 86 -0.33 19.71 -9.25
C TYR A 86 0.41 20.40 -10.40
N ILE A 87 1.41 19.75 -11.00
CA ILE A 87 2.13 20.27 -12.18
C ILE A 87 1.17 20.42 -13.36
N ILE A 88 0.33 19.41 -13.63
CA ILE A 88 -0.67 19.45 -14.71
C ILE A 88 -1.67 20.59 -14.48
N ALA A 89 -2.23 20.71 -13.27
CA ALA A 89 -3.16 21.79 -12.93
C ALA A 89 -2.50 23.18 -13.09
N SER A 90 -1.25 23.32 -12.65
CA SER A 90 -0.49 24.58 -12.78
C SER A 90 -0.24 24.92 -14.26
N PHE A 91 0.15 23.93 -15.07
CA PHE A 91 0.38 24.12 -16.50
C PHE A 91 -0.91 24.49 -17.25
N LEU A 92 -2.05 23.85 -16.92
CA LEU A 92 -3.35 24.20 -17.48
C LEU A 92 -3.77 25.63 -17.09
N SER A 93 -3.50 26.05 -15.85
CA SER A 93 -3.77 27.41 -15.37
C SER A 93 -2.90 28.45 -16.07
N LEU A 94 -1.64 28.12 -16.35
CA LEU A 94 -0.75 29.00 -17.10
C LEU A 94 -1.21 29.12 -18.57
N GLY A 95 -1.66 28.02 -19.17
CA GLY A 95 -2.27 28.02 -20.50
C GLY A 95 -3.51 28.90 -20.57
N PHE A 96 -4.34 28.91 -19.51
CA PHE A 96 -5.47 29.84 -19.39
C PHE A 96 -5.02 31.30 -19.49
N PHE A 97 -3.97 31.70 -18.75
CA PHE A 97 -3.49 33.09 -18.74
C PHE A 97 -3.02 33.54 -20.13
N PHE A 98 -2.31 32.65 -20.86
CA PHE A 98 -1.83 32.95 -22.20
C PHE A 98 -2.98 33.11 -23.22
N ILE A 99 -3.97 32.21 -23.20
CA ILE A 99 -5.13 32.28 -24.10
C ILE A 99 -5.99 33.51 -23.80
N PHE A 100 -6.13 33.86 -22.52
CA PHE A 100 -6.89 35.03 -22.10
C PHE A 100 -6.25 36.34 -22.59
N ALA A 101 -4.91 36.45 -22.55
CA ALA A 101 -4.19 37.63 -23.01
C ALA A 101 -4.35 37.92 -24.51
N GLU A 102 -4.55 36.87 -25.33
CA GLU A 102 -4.53 36.98 -26.79
C GLU A 102 -5.94 37.10 -27.43
N SER A 103 -7.04 36.93 -26.70
CA SER A 103 -8.34 36.70 -27.34
C SER A 103 -9.54 37.49 -26.79
N ASN A 104 -10.15 38.28 -27.69
CA ASN A 104 -11.40 39.01 -27.46
C ASN A 104 -12.69 38.16 -27.54
N ARG A 105 -12.64 36.87 -27.95
CA ARG A 105 -13.85 36.02 -28.16
C ARG A 105 -13.75 34.53 -27.78
N LYS A 106 -12.71 34.09 -27.07
CA LYS A 106 -12.51 32.64 -26.75
C LYS A 106 -12.96 32.25 -25.32
N TYR A 107 -13.97 32.90 -24.79
CA TYR A 107 -14.42 32.72 -23.40
C TYR A 107 -14.80 31.27 -23.05
N ILE A 108 -15.41 30.53 -23.99
CA ILE A 108 -15.81 29.13 -23.76
C ILE A 108 -14.58 28.23 -23.54
N VAL A 109 -13.53 28.39 -24.35
CA VAL A 109 -12.30 27.57 -24.23
C VAL A 109 -11.58 27.87 -22.92
N VAL A 110 -11.51 29.15 -22.57
CA VAL A 110 -10.92 29.65 -21.32
C VAL A 110 -11.67 29.08 -20.11
N LEU A 111 -13.01 29.11 -20.13
CA LEU A 111 -13.84 28.54 -19.06
C LEU A 111 -13.62 27.03 -18.90
N MET A 112 -13.59 26.28 -20.01
CA MET A 112 -13.34 24.83 -19.97
C MET A 112 -11.95 24.48 -19.42
N ALA A 113 -10.92 25.24 -19.80
CA ALA A 113 -9.56 25.06 -19.28
C ALA A 113 -9.48 25.36 -17.77
N LEU A 114 -10.18 26.41 -17.32
CA LEU A 114 -10.26 26.77 -15.91
C LEU A 114 -10.94 25.66 -15.08
N LEU A 115 -12.08 25.15 -15.55
CA LEU A 115 -12.78 24.04 -14.90
C LEU A 115 -11.93 22.78 -14.82
N LEU A 116 -11.25 22.43 -15.92
CA LEU A 116 -10.38 21.25 -15.97
C LEU A 116 -9.19 21.39 -15.02
N SER A 117 -8.56 22.57 -14.98
CA SER A 117 -7.49 22.86 -14.02
C SER A 117 -7.98 22.72 -12.57
N GLY A 118 -9.13 23.32 -12.26
CA GLY A 118 -9.76 23.22 -10.94
C GLY A 118 -10.05 21.78 -10.53
N LEU A 119 -10.53 20.95 -11.46
CA LEU A 119 -10.75 19.52 -11.24
C LEU A 119 -9.45 18.78 -10.91
N PHE A 120 -8.37 18.99 -11.67
CA PHE A 120 -7.08 18.37 -11.38
C PHE A 120 -6.50 18.83 -10.03
N PHE A 121 -6.68 20.10 -9.68
CA PHE A 121 -6.26 20.63 -8.38
C PHE A 121 -7.06 20.01 -7.22
N LEU A 122 -8.39 19.89 -7.39
CA LEU A 122 -9.27 19.22 -6.42
C LEU A 122 -8.91 17.75 -6.25
N LEU A 123 -8.65 17.03 -7.34
CA LEU A 123 -8.20 15.64 -7.31
C LEU A 123 -6.85 15.50 -6.59
N ALA A 124 -5.90 16.40 -6.87
CA ALA A 124 -4.61 16.43 -6.18
C ALA A 124 -4.79 16.67 -4.67
N SER A 125 -5.66 17.58 -4.27
CA SER A 125 -5.99 17.84 -2.86
C SER A 125 -6.70 16.67 -2.18
N TRP A 126 -7.69 16.08 -2.87
CA TRP A 126 -8.48 14.95 -2.37
C TRP A 126 -7.64 13.69 -2.18
N SER A 127 -6.59 13.51 -3.01
CA SER A 127 -5.63 12.42 -2.90
C SER A 127 -4.86 12.38 -1.57
N ARG A 128 -4.92 13.43 -0.75
CA ARG A 128 -4.37 13.42 0.62
C ARG A 128 -5.17 12.54 1.57
N LYS A 129 -6.49 12.52 1.41
CA LYS A 129 -7.40 11.73 2.26
C LYS A 129 -7.63 10.34 1.68
N ASN A 130 -7.92 10.27 0.39
CA ASN A 130 -8.24 9.02 -0.31
C ASN A 130 -7.41 8.91 -1.59
N PRO A 131 -6.15 8.43 -1.52
CA PRO A 131 -5.25 8.43 -2.67
C PRO A 131 -5.72 7.50 -3.79
N PHE A 132 -6.27 6.33 -3.46
CA PHE A 132 -6.71 5.34 -4.45
C PHE A 132 -7.82 5.87 -5.38
N PRO A 133 -9.01 6.29 -4.90
CA PRO A 133 -10.07 6.77 -5.79
C PRO A 133 -9.70 8.08 -6.50
N ALA A 134 -8.93 8.97 -5.88
CA ALA A 134 -8.48 10.22 -6.51
C ALA A 134 -7.51 9.97 -7.66
N LEU A 135 -6.54 9.06 -7.49
CA LEU A 135 -5.61 8.71 -8.57
C LEU A 135 -6.31 7.95 -9.69
N LEU A 136 -7.22 7.03 -9.37
CA LEU A 136 -7.99 6.28 -10.36
C LEU A 136 -8.84 7.20 -11.25
N THR A 137 -9.55 8.15 -10.65
CA THR A 137 -10.37 9.14 -11.39
C THR A 137 -9.49 10.06 -12.26
N SER A 138 -8.36 10.54 -11.72
CA SER A 138 -7.40 11.34 -12.50
C SER A 138 -6.80 10.57 -13.68
N PHE A 139 -6.56 9.27 -13.52
CA PHE A 139 -6.05 8.39 -14.55
C PHE A 139 -7.06 8.23 -15.70
N ILE A 140 -8.34 7.99 -15.37
CA ILE A 140 -9.42 7.89 -16.36
C ILE A 140 -9.56 9.23 -17.12
N MET A 141 -9.55 10.36 -16.41
CA MET A 141 -9.61 11.69 -17.02
C MET A 141 -8.43 11.95 -17.97
N LEU A 142 -7.21 11.55 -17.59
CA LEU A 142 -6.03 11.72 -18.43
C LEU A 142 -6.04 10.83 -19.65
N ILE A 143 -6.52 9.59 -19.54
CA ILE A 143 -6.72 8.74 -20.72
C ILE A 143 -7.71 9.40 -21.67
N ALA A 144 -8.87 9.84 -21.17
CA ALA A 144 -9.88 10.48 -22.02
C ALA A 144 -9.33 11.72 -22.73
N PHE A 145 -8.65 12.60 -22.00
CA PHE A 145 -8.02 13.80 -22.57
C PHE A 145 -6.89 13.47 -23.57
N SER A 146 -6.07 12.46 -23.26
CA SER A 146 -4.99 12.02 -24.14
C SER A 146 -5.54 11.45 -25.45
N THR A 147 -6.60 10.64 -25.39
CA THR A 147 -7.25 10.08 -26.59
C THR A 147 -7.79 11.20 -27.50
N ILE A 148 -8.45 12.21 -26.94
CA ILE A 148 -8.95 13.36 -27.72
C ILE A 148 -7.78 14.12 -28.37
N ASN A 149 -6.69 14.35 -27.63
CA ASN A 149 -5.51 15.06 -28.17
C ASN A 149 -4.79 14.25 -29.24
N ILE A 150 -4.64 12.94 -29.06
CA ILE A 150 -4.03 12.05 -30.06
C ILE A 150 -4.88 12.08 -31.32
N PHE A 151 -6.19 11.93 -31.22
CA PHE A 151 -7.08 11.95 -32.38
C PHE A 151 -7.01 13.29 -33.15
N ARG A 152 -6.94 14.41 -32.42
CA ARG A 152 -6.70 15.73 -33.02
C ARG A 152 -5.32 15.83 -33.69
N SER A 153 -4.28 15.26 -33.10
CA SER A 153 -2.93 15.29 -33.68
C SER A 153 -2.84 14.44 -34.95
N LEU A 154 -3.51 13.29 -34.98
CA LEU A 154 -3.51 12.36 -36.12
C LEU A 154 -4.19 12.97 -37.36
N THR A 155 -5.20 13.81 -37.17
CA THR A 155 -5.94 14.43 -38.30
C THR A 155 -5.19 15.56 -38.98
N ILE A 156 -4.23 16.21 -38.30
CA ILE A 156 -3.60 17.43 -38.78
C ILE A 156 -2.12 17.22 -39.14
N SER A 157 -1.36 16.40 -38.40
CA SER A 157 0.11 16.37 -38.54
C SER A 157 0.74 15.14 -37.86
N THR A 158 0.74 13.99 -38.53
CA THR A 158 1.40 12.76 -38.02
C THR A 158 2.93 12.80 -38.10
N ILE A 159 3.52 13.75 -38.84
CA ILE A 159 4.95 13.74 -39.20
C ILE A 159 5.73 14.87 -38.48
N THR A 160 5.07 15.78 -37.77
CA THR A 160 5.76 16.90 -37.12
C THR A 160 6.37 16.48 -35.77
N PHE A 161 7.62 16.87 -35.52
CA PHE A 161 8.33 16.67 -34.24
C PHE A 161 7.51 17.07 -33.00
N ARG A 162 6.63 18.07 -33.15
CA ARG A 162 5.72 18.56 -32.10
C ARG A 162 4.62 17.57 -31.70
N GLY A 163 4.14 16.74 -32.64
CA GLY A 163 3.13 15.72 -32.36
C GLY A 163 3.72 14.56 -31.55
N ILE A 164 4.88 14.06 -31.97
CA ILE A 164 5.58 12.93 -31.33
C ILE A 164 5.96 13.28 -29.88
N THR A 165 6.50 14.48 -29.65
CA THR A 165 6.87 14.95 -28.31
C THR A 165 5.65 15.05 -27.39
N GLY A 166 4.49 15.50 -27.89
CA GLY A 166 3.24 15.53 -27.13
C GLY A 166 2.78 14.13 -26.69
N ILE A 167 2.81 13.16 -27.61
CA ILE A 167 2.43 11.76 -27.31
C ILE A 167 3.37 11.15 -26.26
N LEU A 168 4.69 11.37 -26.39
CA LEU A 168 5.68 10.86 -25.45
C LEU A 168 5.47 11.45 -24.04
N ILE A 169 5.20 12.75 -23.94
CA ILE A 169 4.90 13.41 -22.66
C ILE A 169 3.62 12.81 -22.05
N CYS A 170 2.54 12.64 -22.82
CA CYS A 170 1.32 12.01 -22.33
C CYS A 170 1.56 10.59 -21.81
N LEU A 171 2.32 9.76 -22.54
CA LEU A 171 2.71 8.42 -22.08
C LEU A 171 3.53 8.46 -20.80
N ALA A 172 4.49 9.38 -20.68
CA ALA A 172 5.29 9.54 -19.47
C ALA A 172 4.41 9.90 -18.26
N LEU A 173 3.46 10.83 -18.42
CA LEU A 173 2.51 11.21 -17.38
C LEU A 173 1.63 10.03 -16.95
N LEU A 174 1.10 9.26 -17.91
CA LEU A 174 0.32 8.07 -17.62
C LEU A 174 1.13 7.03 -16.83
N MET A 175 2.39 6.80 -17.21
CA MET A 175 3.27 5.86 -16.51
C MET A 175 3.55 6.28 -15.07
N VAL A 176 3.74 7.57 -14.80
CA VAL A 176 3.94 8.07 -13.43
C VAL A 176 2.67 7.89 -12.59
N ILE A 177 1.50 8.19 -13.14
CA ILE A 177 0.24 8.03 -12.41
C ILE A 177 -0.11 6.56 -12.20
N LEU A 178 0.17 5.68 -13.16
CA LEU A 178 0.02 4.23 -13.00
C LEU A 178 0.88 3.69 -11.85
N ARG A 179 2.13 4.15 -11.75
CA ARG A 179 3.00 3.80 -10.61
C ARG A 179 2.42 4.30 -9.28
N GLY A 180 1.88 5.52 -9.25
CA GLY A 180 1.18 6.04 -8.08
C GLY A 180 -0.05 5.22 -7.71
N LEU A 181 -0.86 4.81 -8.69
CA LEU A 181 -2.06 4.01 -8.50
C LEU A 181 -1.74 2.62 -7.94
N GLN A 182 -0.70 1.95 -8.45
CA GLN A 182 -0.20 0.69 -7.91
C GLN A 182 0.29 0.83 -6.46
N GLY A 183 0.95 1.96 -6.15
CA GLY A 183 1.36 2.29 -4.77
C GLY A 183 0.15 2.46 -3.85
N ALA A 184 -0.85 3.23 -4.27
CA ALA A 184 -2.07 3.46 -3.51
C ALA A 184 -2.84 2.16 -3.23
N TYR A 185 -2.94 1.28 -4.22
CA TYR A 185 -3.59 -0.03 -4.08
C TYR A 185 -2.89 -0.93 -3.05
N ARG A 186 -1.55 -0.94 -3.04
CA ARG A 186 -0.79 -1.71 -2.05
C ARG A 186 -0.99 -1.19 -0.63
N ILE A 187 -1.05 0.14 -0.47
CA ILE A 187 -1.28 0.77 0.84
C ILE A 187 -2.69 0.44 1.35
N SER A 188 -3.72 0.47 0.47
CA SER A 188 -5.08 0.11 0.89
C SER A 188 -5.16 -1.35 1.32
N LEU A 189 -4.53 -2.26 0.58
CA LEU A 189 -4.51 -3.69 0.93
C LEU A 189 -3.86 -3.94 2.30
N ILE A 190 -2.69 -3.33 2.55
CA ILE A 190 -2.00 -3.48 3.85
C ILE A 190 -2.82 -2.89 4.99
N LYS A 191 -3.59 -1.83 4.74
CA LYS A 191 -4.47 -1.21 5.74
C LYS A 191 -5.70 -2.07 6.07
N GLU A 192 -6.15 -2.92 5.14
CA GLU A 192 -7.24 -3.88 5.39
C GLU A 192 -6.75 -5.13 6.12
N GLU A 193 -5.45 -5.47 6.00
CA GLU A 193 -4.83 -6.59 6.74
C GLU A 193 -4.44 -6.26 8.19
N LEU A 194 -4.43 -4.97 8.56
CA LEU A 194 -4.05 -4.45 9.89
C LEU A 194 -5.29 -4.09 10.72
#